data_AF-A0A353G3D9-F1
#
_entry.id   AF-A0A353G3D9-F1
#
_cell.length_a   1.000
_cell.length_b   1.000
_cell.length_c   1.000
_cell.angle_alpha   90.00
_cell.angle_beta   90.00
_cell.angle_gamma   90.00
#
_symmetry.space_group_name_H-M   'P 1'
#
loop_
_entity.id
_entity.type
_entity.pdbx_description
1 polymer ?
#
loop_
_entity_poly.entity_id
_entity_poly.type
_entity_poly.pdbx_seq_one_letter_code
_entity_poly.pdbx_strand_id
1 'polypeptide(L)' 'RYILKWNEYNAPLKRTVTTDEVGTSGLYLLSDLSSGVTGEVHHVDSGYHTVGMKAVDAPDISVVKD' A
#
# COMPACT_ATOMS: atom_id res chain seq x y z
N ARG A 1 -6.72 -12.19 7.90
CA ARG A 1 -6.89 -10.88 8.58
C ARG A 1 -7.69 -9.98 7.64
N TYR A 2 -8.81 -9.39 8.09
CA TYR A 2 -9.72 -8.63 7.20
C TYR A 2 -9.02 -7.50 6.45
N ILE A 3 -8.28 -6.64 7.17
CA ILE A 3 -7.67 -5.44 6.57
C ILE A 3 -6.58 -5.73 5.53
N LEU A 4 -5.83 -6.82 5.71
CA LEU A 4 -4.79 -7.21 4.73
C LEU A 4 -5.43 -7.70 3.44
N LYS A 5 -6.45 -8.56 3.52
CA LYS A 5 -7.22 -8.99 2.34
C LYS A 5 -7.94 -7.81 1.67
N TRP A 6 -8.47 -6.90 2.47
CA TRP A 6 -9.08 -5.68 1.94
C TRP A 6 -8.06 -4.86 1.14
N ASN A 7 -6.86 -4.65 1.69
CA ASN A 7 -5.82 -3.91 0.98
C ASN A 7 -5.38 -4.65 -0.30
N GLU A 8 -5.17 -5.98 -0.24
CA GLU A 8 -4.87 -6.82 -1.40
C GLU A 8 -5.91 -6.69 -2.52
N TYR A 9 -7.21 -6.63 -2.21
CA TYR A 9 -8.23 -6.52 -3.26
C TYR A 9 -8.44 -5.12 -3.81
N ASN A 10 -8.19 -4.09 -3.01
CA ASN A 10 -8.57 -2.72 -3.35
C ASN A 10 -7.39 -1.84 -3.77
N ALA A 11 -6.16 -2.13 -3.33
CA ALA A 11 -4.99 -1.39 -3.78
C ALA A 11 -4.76 -1.58 -5.29
N PRO A 12 -4.33 -0.55 -6.04
CA PRO A 12 -4.02 -0.65 -7.46
C PRO A 12 -3.10 -1.82 -7.86
N LEU A 13 -2.07 -2.14 -7.08
CA LEU A 13 -1.17 -3.28 -7.38
C LEU A 13 -1.73 -4.65 -6.94
N LYS A 14 -2.94 -4.70 -6.39
CA LYS A 14 -3.66 -5.91 -5.98
C LYS A 14 -2.86 -6.85 -5.05
N ARG A 15 -2.05 -6.25 -4.16
CA ARG A 15 -1.23 -6.94 -3.15
C ARG A 15 -0.87 -6.01 -2.00
N THR A 16 -0.61 -6.56 -0.82
CA THR A 16 0.02 -5.79 0.25
C THR A 16 1.49 -5.51 -0.06
N VAL A 17 2.00 -4.40 0.45
CA VAL A 17 3.42 -4.06 0.43
C VAL A 17 4.23 -5.04 1.29
N THR A 18 5.49 -5.30 0.91
CA THR A 18 6.44 -6.07 1.72
C THR A 18 7.39 -5.17 2.51
N THR A 19 8.06 -5.72 3.52
CA THR A 19 9.08 -4.98 4.29
C THR A 19 10.28 -4.57 3.42
N ASP A 20 10.60 -5.34 2.40
CA ASP A 20 11.73 -5.05 1.50
C ASP A 20 11.45 -3.83 0.61
N GLU A 21 10.19 -3.65 0.19
CA GLU A 21 9.76 -2.48 -0.58
C GLU A 21 9.76 -1.21 0.27
N VAL A 22 9.33 -1.33 1.53
CA VAL A 22 9.43 -0.24 2.52
C VAL A 22 10.89 0.10 2.79
N GLY A 23 11.74 -0.93 2.99
CA GLY A 23 13.18 -0.75 3.21
C GLY A 23 13.87 -0.07 2.03
N THR A 24 13.54 -0.48 0.80
CA THR A 24 14.09 0.13 -0.43
C THR A 24 13.64 1.58 -0.60
N SER A 25 12.37 1.89 -0.31
CA SER A 25 11.86 3.26 -0.35
C SER A 25 12.49 4.13 0.75
N GLY A 26 12.72 3.56 1.94
CA GLY A 26 13.48 4.19 3.00
C GLY A 26 14.93 4.46 2.61
N LEU A 27 15.59 3.51 1.93
CA LEU A 27 16.94 3.70 1.39
C LEU A 27 16.98 4.88 0.42
N TYR A 28 16.00 5.01 -0.48
CA TYR A 28 15.88 6.17 -1.35
C TYR A 28 15.89 7.47 -0.52
N LEU A 29 14.98 7.59 0.45
CA LEU A 29 14.82 8.78 1.31
C LEU A 29 16.03 9.10 2.20
N LEU A 30 16.83 8.11 2.56
CA LEU A 30 18.01 8.27 3.42
C LEU A 30 19.31 8.44 2.64
N SER A 31 19.29 8.23 1.32
CA SER A 31 20.46 8.32 0.45
C SER A 31 20.54 9.67 -0.27
N ASP A 32 21.67 9.92 -0.92
CA ASP A 32 21.85 11.12 -1.76
C ASP A 32 20.89 11.15 -2.98
N LEU A 33 20.24 10.03 -3.32
CA LEU A 33 19.26 9.95 -4.40
C LEU A 33 18.04 10.84 -4.14
N SER A 34 17.73 11.15 -2.88
CA SER A 34 16.64 12.05 -2.49
C SER A 34 17.14 13.38 -1.93
N SER A 35 18.35 13.81 -2.27
CA SER A 35 18.97 15.04 -1.72
C SER A 35 18.14 16.33 -1.90
N GLY A 36 17.24 16.35 -2.88
CA GLY A 36 16.31 17.46 -3.12
C GLY A 36 14.91 17.29 -2.51
N VAL A 37 14.64 16.23 -1.76
CA VAL A 37 13.30 15.90 -1.25
C VAL A 37 13.22 16.22 0.24
N THR A 38 12.25 17.05 0.63
CA THR A 38 12.03 17.46 2.02
C THR A 38 10.56 17.75 2.28
N GLY A 39 10.10 17.56 3.52
CA GLY A 39 8.70 17.83 3.92
C GLY A 39 7.65 16.90 3.32
N GLU A 40 8.07 15.79 2.69
CA GLU A 40 7.19 14.92 1.94
C GLU A 40 6.65 13.73 2.74
N VAL A 41 5.41 13.33 2.43
CA VAL A 41 4.82 12.06 2.86
C VAL A 41 4.83 11.09 1.67
N HIS A 42 5.82 10.20 1.64
CA HIS A 42 5.99 9.25 0.55
C HIS A 42 5.14 7.99 0.77
N HIS A 43 4.12 7.80 -0.07
CA HIS A 43 3.24 6.64 0.02
C HIS A 43 3.90 5.38 -0.55
N VAL A 44 4.07 4.37 0.31
CA VAL A 44 4.61 3.04 -0.06
C VAL A 44 3.57 1.98 0.32
N ASP A 45 2.50 1.91 -0.46
CA ASP A 45 1.26 1.26 -0.05
C ASP A 45 0.52 0.55 -1.20
N SER A 46 1.24 0.16 -2.25
CA SER A 46 0.65 -0.41 -3.47
C SER A 46 -0.39 0.52 -4.15
N GLY A 47 -0.36 1.82 -3.84
CA GLY A 47 -1.28 2.83 -4.37
C GLY A 47 -2.59 2.97 -3.59
N TYR A 48 -2.73 2.31 -2.44
CA TYR A 48 -3.99 2.23 -1.69
C TYR A 48 -4.53 3.61 -1.27
N HIS A 49 -3.68 4.58 -0.94
CA HIS A 49 -4.11 5.93 -0.53
C HIS A 49 -4.95 6.68 -1.57
N THR A 50 -4.86 6.29 -2.85
CA THR A 50 -5.65 6.89 -3.94
C THR A 50 -7.09 6.35 -3.99
N VAL A 51 -7.37 5.27 -3.26
CA VAL A 51 -8.65 4.54 -3.32
C VAL A 51 -9.70 5.27 -2.47
N GLY A 52 -10.67 5.90 -3.14
CA GLY A 52 -11.81 6.56 -2.48
C GLY A 52 -13.01 5.63 -2.21
N MET A 53 -13.07 4.46 -2.85
CA MET A 53 -14.16 3.49 -2.73
C MET A 53 -13.66 2.08 -3.05
N LYS A 54 -14.37 1.04 -2.59
CA LYS A 54 -14.09 -0.36 -2.92
C LYS A 54 -13.92 -0.53 -4.44
N ALA A 55 -12.90 -1.27 -4.86
CA ALA A 55 -12.74 -1.62 -6.27
C ALA A 55 -13.98 -2.39 -6.75
N VAL A 56 -14.44 -2.06 -7.96
CA VAL A 56 -15.71 -2.57 -8.50
C VAL A 56 -15.70 -4.10 -8.62
N ASP A 57 -14.53 -4.67 -8.89
CA ASP A 57 -14.28 -6.10 -9.04
C ASP A 57 -13.88 -6.82 -7.75
N ALA A 58 -13.70 -6.09 -6.63
CA ALA A 58 -13.30 -6.70 -5.38
C ALA A 58 -14.47 -7.50 -4.77
N PRO A 59 -14.23 -8.73 -4.30
CA PRO A 59 -15.27 -9.53 -3.63
C PRO A 59 -15.70 -8.87 -2.33
N ASP A 60 -16.96 -9.08 -1.94
CA ASP A 60 -17.40 -8.75 -0.60
C ASP A 60 -16.75 -9.69 0.41
N ILE A 61 -16.09 -9.13 1.42
CA ILE A 61 -15.41 -9.91 2.45
C ILE A 61 -16.42 -10.17 3.59
N SER A 62 -16.92 -11.40 3.70
CA SER A 62 -17.67 -11.85 4.86
C SER A 62 -16.73 -12.25 6.01
N VAL A 63 -17.02 -11.77 7.22
CA VAL A 63 -16.29 -12.17 8.45
C VAL A 63 -16.87 -13.41 9.12
N VAL A 64 -17.95 -13.99 8.56
CA VAL A 64 -18.62 -15.16 9.12
C VAL A 64 -17.69 -16.36 8.96
N LYS A 65 -17.25 -16.87 10.11
CA LYS A 65 -16.70 -18.21 10.26
C LYS A 65 -17.88 -19.19 10.27
N ASP A 66 -17.79 -20.26 9.50
CA ASP A 66 -18.38 -21.53 9.92
C ASP A 66 -17.68 -22.02 11.21
#